data_AF-A0A7S2D524-F1
#
_entry.id   AF-A0A7S2D524-F1
#
_cell.length_a   1.000
_cell.length_b   1.000
_cell.length_c   1.000
_cell.angle_alpha   90.00
_cell.angle_beta   90.00
_cell.angle_gamma   90.00
#
_symmetry.space_group_name_H-M   'P 1'
#
loop_
_entity.id
_entity.type
_entity.pdbx_description
1 polymer ?
#
loop_
_entity_poly.entity_id
_entity_poly.type
_entity_poly.pdbx_seq_one_letter_code
_entity_poly.pdbx_strand_id
1 'polypeptide(L)'
;CTRLLESLIMDQTELYCQPTITPAEGEEVDEDADKGQTFMDREVIIAQLFWFSVVWTCGACTDAEGRLFVCDIIRSCLDNKKDLLQKFGFFADFTKVELTGGGSMPSPPRKGLIHDLFVDGNEQGKWKPWTDRITNFDIPKGTPYHTIVVPTADTVRNQFVIRTIIERGYNILISGPTGTAKTAS
;
A
#
# COMPACT_ATOMS: atom_id res chain seq x y z
N CYS A 1 -4.05 10.29 7.48
CA CYS A 1 -4.29 8.83 7.61
C CYS A 1 -5.68 8.43 7.09
N THR A 2 -6.77 8.97 7.64
CA THR A 2 -8.14 8.46 7.39
C THR A 2 -8.59 8.45 5.93
N ARG A 3 -8.42 9.55 5.17
CA ARG A 3 -8.90 9.64 3.78
C ARG A 3 -8.26 8.62 2.84
N LEU A 4 -6.95 8.41 2.94
CA LEU A 4 -6.26 7.43 2.10
C LEU A 4 -6.68 6.00 2.46
N LEU A 5 -6.77 5.70 3.76
CA LEU A 5 -7.22 4.40 4.22
C LEU A 5 -8.66 4.11 3.76
N GLU A 6 -9.55 5.08 3.89
CA GLU A 6 -10.93 5.00 3.43
C GLU A 6 -11.00 4.77 1.91
N SER A 7 -10.22 5.55 1.13
CA SER A 7 -10.10 5.36 -0.32
C SER A 7 -9.68 3.95 -0.69
N LEU A 8 -8.67 3.40 0.01
CA LEU A 8 -8.13 2.06 -0.22
C LEU A 8 -9.15 0.97 0.12
N ILE A 9 -9.79 1.04 1.29
CA ILE A 9 -10.79 0.05 1.72
C ILE A 9 -11.94 -0.05 0.73
N MET A 10 -12.33 1.08 0.15
CA MET A 10 -13.44 1.12 -0.80
C MET A 10 -12.99 0.83 -2.25
N ASP A 11 -11.69 0.74 -2.54
CA ASP A 11 -11.15 0.54 -3.88
C ASP A 11 -11.60 -0.82 -4.46
N GLN A 12 -12.31 -0.77 -5.59
CA GLN A 12 -12.88 -1.96 -6.23
C GLN A 12 -11.89 -2.64 -7.19
N THR A 13 -10.78 -1.98 -7.52
CA THR A 13 -9.78 -2.47 -8.48
C THR A 13 -8.66 -3.25 -7.81
N GLU A 14 -8.33 -2.89 -6.57
CA GLU A 14 -7.19 -3.46 -5.84
C GLU A 14 -7.56 -4.67 -4.97
N LEU A 15 -8.85 -5.03 -4.92
CA LEU A 15 -9.36 -6.23 -4.26
C LEU A 15 -9.02 -6.30 -2.76
N TYR A 16 -8.91 -5.14 -2.11
CA TYR A 16 -8.59 -5.07 -0.68
C TYR A 16 -9.73 -5.55 0.23
N CYS A 17 -10.98 -5.35 -0.18
CA CYS A 17 -12.16 -5.71 0.60
C CYS A 17 -13.21 -6.33 -0.33
N GLN A 18 -13.29 -7.65 -0.31
CA GLN A 18 -14.26 -8.44 -1.05
C GLN A 18 -15.27 -9.09 -0.10
N PRO A 19 -16.52 -9.29 -0.53
CA PRO A 19 -17.49 -10.03 0.26
C PRO A 19 -17.05 -11.48 0.45
N THR A 20 -17.51 -12.11 1.53
CA THR A 20 -17.41 -13.56 1.68
C THR A 20 -18.45 -14.21 0.77
N ILE A 21 -18.01 -15.16 -0.06
CA ILE A 21 -18.91 -15.94 -0.90
C ILE A 21 -19.14 -17.27 -0.19
N THR A 22 -20.41 -17.55 0.14
CA THR A 22 -20.81 -18.86 0.67
C THR A 22 -21.48 -19.64 -0.45
N PRO A 23 -21.10 -20.90 -0.71
CA PRO A 23 -21.79 -21.73 -1.69
C PRO A 23 -23.25 -21.92 -1.27
N ALA A 24 -24.18 -22.01 -2.22
CA ALA A 24 -25.57 -22.33 -1.92
C ALA A 24 -25.67 -23.74 -1.32
N GLU A 25 -26.57 -23.93 -0.36
CA GLU A 25 -26.77 -25.24 0.28
C GLU A 25 -27.10 -26.32 -0.77
N GLY A 26 -26.19 -27.26 -0.96
CA GLY A 26 -26.36 -28.41 -1.86
C GLY A 26 -25.63 -28.32 -3.21
N GLU A 27 -24.90 -27.24 -3.50
CA GLU A 27 -24.01 -27.18 -4.67
C GLU A 27 -22.62 -27.77 -4.34
N GLU A 28 -22.07 -28.55 -5.27
CA GLU A 28 -20.66 -28.99 -5.17
C GLU A 28 -19.77 -27.75 -5.20
N VAL A 29 -18.89 -27.62 -4.20
CA VAL A 29 -17.93 -26.51 -4.14
C VAL A 29 -16.91 -26.72 -5.25
N ASP A 30 -17.04 -25.95 -6.33
CA ASP A 30 -15.99 -25.85 -7.33
C ASP A 30 -14.70 -25.37 -6.66
N GLU A 31 -13.66 -26.19 -6.68
CA GLU A 31 -12.37 -25.88 -6.06
C GLU A 31 -11.71 -24.65 -6.71
N ASP A 32 -12.05 -24.38 -7.98
CA ASP A 32 -11.55 -23.26 -8.77
C ASP A 32 -12.43 -21.99 -8.65
N ALA A 33 -13.57 -22.05 -7.94
CA ALA A 33 -14.43 -20.89 -7.73
C ALA A 33 -13.81 -19.89 -6.74
N ASP A 34 -13.99 -18.59 -7.04
CA ASP A 34 -13.61 -17.50 -6.13
C ASP A 34 -14.43 -17.59 -4.83
N LYS A 35 -13.75 -17.90 -3.72
CA LYS A 35 -14.36 -18.00 -2.39
C LYS A 35 -14.49 -16.63 -1.71
N GLY A 36 -14.06 -15.56 -2.38
CA GLY A 36 -13.97 -14.22 -1.82
C GLY A 36 -12.98 -14.19 -0.65
N GLN A 37 -13.22 -13.28 0.30
CA GLN A 37 -12.36 -13.12 1.47
C GLN A 37 -13.03 -13.65 2.73
N THR A 38 -12.26 -14.33 3.59
CA THR A 38 -12.71 -14.64 4.94
C THR A 38 -12.65 -13.39 5.83
N PHE A 39 -13.26 -13.45 7.02
CA PHE A 39 -13.10 -12.38 8.01
C PHE A 39 -11.63 -12.14 8.37
N MET A 40 -10.85 -13.22 8.53
CA MET A 40 -9.42 -13.15 8.86
C MET A 40 -8.63 -12.46 7.74
N ASP A 41 -8.90 -12.78 6.47
CA ASP A 41 -8.20 -12.16 5.33
C ASP A 41 -8.43 -10.65 5.30
N ARG A 42 -9.70 -10.23 5.45
CA ARG A 42 -10.06 -8.80 5.51
C ARG A 42 -9.39 -8.09 6.66
N GLU A 43 -9.38 -8.71 7.84
CA GLU A 43 -8.76 -8.12 9.02
C GLU A 43 -7.26 -7.91 8.83
N VAL A 44 -6.55 -8.91 8.30
CA VAL A 44 -5.12 -8.81 7.97
C VAL A 44 -4.88 -7.72 6.92
N ILE A 45 -5.66 -7.68 5.85
CA ILE A 45 -5.50 -6.67 4.78
C ILE A 45 -5.74 -5.26 5.33
N ILE A 46 -6.82 -5.04 6.09
CA ILE A 46 -7.13 -3.73 6.67
C ILE A 46 -6.01 -3.27 7.60
N ALA A 47 -5.46 -4.18 8.43
CA ALA A 47 -4.31 -3.86 9.28
C ALA A 47 -3.08 -3.46 8.46
N GLN A 48 -2.82 -4.12 7.32
CA GLN A 48 -1.73 -3.74 6.43
C GLN A 48 -1.96 -2.40 5.73
N LEU A 49 -3.18 -2.15 5.27
CA LEU A 49 -3.57 -0.87 4.67
C LEU A 49 -3.46 0.29 5.64
N PHE A 50 -3.73 0.05 6.93
CA PHE A 50 -3.49 1.05 7.97
C PHE A 50 -2.01 1.49 7.97
N TRP A 51 -1.08 0.54 8.02
CA TRP A 51 0.36 0.85 8.00
C TRP A 51 0.80 1.50 6.69
N PHE A 52 0.31 1.01 5.55
CA PHE A 52 0.53 1.64 4.25
C PHE A 52 0.03 3.10 4.23
N SER A 53 -1.15 3.36 4.79
CA SER A 53 -1.71 4.71 4.88
C SER A 53 -0.88 5.62 5.77
N VAL A 54 -0.25 5.08 6.83
CA VAL A 54 0.69 5.82 7.67
C VAL A 54 1.95 6.19 6.89
N VAL A 55 2.52 5.28 6.09
CA VAL A 55 3.67 5.58 5.19
C VAL A 55 3.35 6.80 4.32
N TRP A 56 2.18 6.82 3.69
CA TRP A 56 1.83 7.85 2.71
C TRP A 56 1.21 9.12 3.27
N THR A 57 0.84 9.13 4.55
CA THR A 57 0.29 10.35 5.19
C THR A 57 1.24 10.99 6.19
N CYS A 58 2.16 10.22 6.78
CA CYS A 58 3.19 10.73 7.69
C CYS A 58 4.57 10.75 7.02
N GLY A 59 4.91 9.75 6.20
CA GLY A 59 6.21 9.65 5.53
C GLY A 59 6.32 10.41 4.21
N ALA A 60 5.20 10.69 3.55
CA ALA A 60 5.22 11.35 2.22
C ALA A 60 5.79 12.78 2.25
N CYS A 61 5.61 13.53 3.35
CA CYS A 61 6.06 14.90 3.50
C CYS A 61 7.47 15.03 4.09
N THR A 62 8.22 13.93 4.18
CA THR A 62 9.55 13.91 4.79
C THR A 62 10.66 13.90 3.74
N ASP A 63 11.85 14.35 4.15
CA ASP A 63 13.08 14.26 3.35
C ASP A 63 13.67 12.84 3.40
N ALA A 64 14.86 12.66 2.82
CA ALA A 64 15.50 11.34 2.76
C ALA A 64 15.76 10.73 4.15
N GLU A 65 16.15 11.55 5.13
CA GLU A 65 16.40 11.10 6.50
C GLU A 65 15.09 10.76 7.21
N GLY A 66 14.06 11.59 7.06
CA GLY A 66 12.74 11.31 7.62
C GLY A 66 12.09 10.07 7.03
N ARG A 67 12.32 9.75 5.75
CA ARG A 67 11.86 8.49 5.14
C ARG A 67 12.57 7.28 5.74
N LEU A 68 13.85 7.37 6.07
CA LEU A 68 14.58 6.32 6.80
C LEU A 68 13.98 6.13 8.20
N PHE A 69 13.77 7.22 8.92
CA PHE A 69 13.15 7.19 10.24
C PHE A 69 11.75 6.54 10.22
N VAL A 70 10.86 6.98 9.32
CA VAL A 70 9.51 6.41 9.17
C VAL A 70 9.58 4.93 8.81
N CYS A 71 10.50 4.55 7.93
CA CYS A 71 10.71 3.16 7.56
C CYS A 71 11.10 2.29 8.76
N ASP A 72 12.02 2.76 9.60
CA ASP A 72 12.49 2.05 10.78
C ASP A 72 11.39 1.95 11.85
N ILE A 73 10.64 3.03 12.08
CA ILE A 73 9.54 3.06 13.04
C ILE A 73 8.44 2.08 12.63
N ILE A 74 7.95 2.14 11.39
CA ILE A 74 6.85 1.26 10.96
C ILE A 74 7.29 -0.22 10.98
N ARG A 75 8.51 -0.52 10.54
CA ARG A 75 9.07 -1.88 10.64
C ARG A 75 9.17 -2.34 12.09
N SER A 76 9.55 -1.46 13.01
CA SER A 76 9.62 -1.78 14.44
C SER A 76 8.25 -2.08 15.03
N CYS A 77 7.22 -1.31 14.66
CA CYS A 77 5.85 -1.57 15.06
C CYS A 77 5.33 -2.91 14.52
N LEU A 78 5.55 -3.19 13.22
CA LEU A 78 5.15 -4.45 12.59
C LEU A 78 5.87 -5.67 13.17
N ASP A 79 7.16 -5.53 13.50
CA ASP A 79 7.98 -6.58 14.11
C ASP A 79 7.80 -6.69 15.64
N ASN A 80 7.03 -5.80 16.26
CA ASN A 80 6.91 -5.66 17.72
C ASN A 80 8.29 -5.48 18.43
N LYS A 81 9.19 -4.68 17.84
CA LYS A 81 10.50 -4.34 18.39
C LYS A 81 10.46 -3.01 19.14
N LYS A 82 10.40 -3.08 20.47
CA LYS A 82 10.26 -1.89 21.33
C LYS A 82 11.55 -1.07 21.50
N ASP A 83 12.72 -1.66 21.21
CA ASP A 83 14.03 -1.03 21.43
C ASP A 83 14.20 0.28 20.65
N LEU A 84 13.70 0.31 19.41
CA LEU A 84 13.79 1.49 18.55
C LEU A 84 12.84 2.60 19.02
N LEU A 85 11.65 2.25 19.51
CA LEU A 85 10.70 3.21 20.05
C LEU A 85 11.25 3.93 21.29
N GLN A 86 11.91 3.17 22.17
CA GLN A 86 12.59 3.73 23.35
C GLN A 86 13.75 4.65 22.93
N LYS A 87 14.56 4.24 21.95
CA LYS A 87 15.69 5.05 21.44
C LYS A 87 15.25 6.41 20.92
N PHE A 88 14.09 6.50 20.27
CA PHE A 88 13.56 7.76 19.75
C PHE A 88 12.70 8.53 20.75
N GLY A 89 12.59 8.08 22.01
CA GLY A 89 11.80 8.75 23.04
C GLY A 89 10.30 8.79 22.71
N PHE A 90 9.80 7.80 21.97
CA PHE A 90 8.42 7.79 21.51
C PHE A 90 7.49 7.49 22.71
N PHE A 91 6.63 8.45 23.07
CA PHE A 91 5.65 8.31 24.17
C PHE A 91 4.37 7.55 23.76
N ALA A 92 4.46 6.61 22.82
CA ALA A 92 3.33 5.75 22.44
C ALA A 92 3.74 4.28 22.62
N ASP A 93 2.91 3.52 23.32
CA ASP A 93 3.04 2.07 23.39
C ASP A 93 2.42 1.47 22.14
N PHE A 94 3.27 1.14 21.16
CA PHE A 94 2.86 0.29 20.05
C PHE A 94 2.97 -1.15 20.52
N THR A 95 1.94 -1.63 21.21
CA THR A 95 1.78 -3.06 21.49
C THR A 95 1.54 -3.80 20.18
N LYS A 96 1.91 -5.09 20.15
CA LYS A 96 1.53 -6.01 19.07
C LYS A 96 0.04 -5.83 18.77
N VAL A 97 -0.29 -5.59 17.50
CA VAL A 97 -1.68 -5.57 17.07
C VAL A 97 -2.21 -7.00 17.18
N GLU A 98 -3.11 -7.24 18.12
CA GLU A 98 -3.82 -8.51 18.24
C GLU A 98 -5.01 -8.48 17.28
N LEU A 99 -4.93 -9.30 16.23
CA LEU A 99 -6.03 -9.50 15.30
C LEU A 99 -7.04 -10.45 15.92
N THR A 100 -8.31 -10.05 15.94
CA THR A 100 -9.41 -10.82 16.54
C THR A 100 -9.64 -12.16 15.85
N GLY A 101 -9.36 -12.25 14.56
CA GLY A 101 -9.39 -13.47 13.78
C GLY A 101 -8.17 -14.37 13.96
N GLY A 102 -7.14 -13.95 14.72
CA GLY A 102 -5.94 -14.77 14.95
C GLY A 102 -4.96 -14.83 13.76
N GLY A 103 -5.20 -14.05 12.70
CA GLY A 103 -4.28 -13.93 11.57
C GLY A 103 -2.93 -13.31 11.97
N SER A 104 -1.90 -13.56 11.17
CA SER A 104 -0.59 -12.91 11.32
C SER A 104 -0.40 -11.87 10.23
N MET A 105 0.05 -10.67 10.58
CA MET A 105 0.42 -9.64 9.59
C MET A 105 1.71 -10.04 8.87
N PRO A 106 1.71 -10.14 7.52
CA PRO A 106 2.95 -10.30 6.75
C PRO A 106 4.01 -9.21 7.07
N SER A 107 5.25 -9.62 7.34
CA SER A 107 6.35 -8.67 7.47
C SER A 107 6.78 -8.12 6.10
N PRO A 108 7.06 -6.81 5.99
CA PRO A 108 7.56 -6.24 4.74
C PRO A 108 8.97 -6.75 4.41
N PRO A 109 9.32 -6.90 3.12
CA PRO A 109 10.69 -7.14 2.69
C PRO A 109 11.70 -6.17 3.34
N ARG A 110 12.88 -6.69 3.69
CA ARG A 110 13.94 -5.92 4.34
C ARG A 110 14.75 -5.07 3.38
N LYS A 111 14.79 -5.44 2.11
CA LYS A 111 15.49 -4.70 1.06
C LYS A 111 14.72 -3.43 0.71
N GLY A 112 15.41 -2.29 0.65
CA GLY A 112 14.82 -1.00 0.30
C GLY A 112 14.04 -0.35 1.45
N LEU A 113 13.36 0.75 1.16
CA LEU A 113 12.48 1.45 2.10
C LEU A 113 11.07 0.89 2.01
N ILE A 114 10.28 1.04 3.08
CA ILE A 114 8.86 0.70 3.04
C ILE A 114 8.08 1.55 2.01
N HIS A 115 8.60 2.73 1.67
CA HIS A 115 8.10 3.59 0.59
C HIS A 115 8.22 2.93 -0.80
N ASP A 116 9.15 1.99 -0.96
CA ASP A 116 9.36 1.24 -2.21
C ASP A 116 8.43 0.04 -2.35
N LEU A 117 7.52 -0.15 -1.38
CA LEU A 117 6.61 -1.27 -1.30
C LEU A 117 5.14 -0.81 -1.37
N PHE A 118 4.28 -1.69 -1.89
CA PHE A 118 2.82 -1.59 -1.87
C PHE A 118 2.22 -2.81 -1.20
N VAL A 119 0.97 -2.70 -0.73
CA VAL A 119 0.20 -3.81 -0.16
C VAL A 119 -0.60 -4.47 -1.29
N ASP A 120 -0.46 -5.78 -1.47
CA ASP A 120 -1.18 -6.53 -2.50
C ASP A 120 -2.45 -7.17 -1.92
N GLY A 121 -3.62 -6.73 -2.40
CA GLY A 121 -4.91 -7.30 -1.99
C GLY A 121 -5.10 -8.76 -2.43
N ASN A 122 -4.49 -9.16 -3.56
CA ASN A 122 -4.57 -10.53 -4.08
C ASN A 122 -3.75 -11.53 -3.26
N GLU A 123 -2.70 -11.04 -2.58
CA GLU A 123 -1.84 -11.87 -1.75
C GLU A 123 -2.00 -11.56 -0.26
N GLN A 124 -3.26 -11.42 0.20
CA GLN A 124 -3.59 -11.31 1.63
C GLN A 124 -2.84 -10.16 2.34
N GLY A 125 -2.65 -9.05 1.63
CA GLY A 125 -2.01 -7.85 2.18
C GLY A 125 -0.49 -7.96 2.31
N LYS A 126 0.16 -8.86 1.55
CA LYS A 126 1.62 -8.90 1.50
C LYS A 126 2.20 -7.62 0.90
N TRP A 127 3.35 -7.22 1.42
CA TRP A 127 4.11 -6.11 0.88
C TRP A 127 4.97 -6.56 -0.31
N LYS A 128 4.80 -5.90 -1.45
CA LYS A 128 5.54 -6.17 -2.69
C LYS A 128 6.21 -4.91 -3.23
N PRO A 129 7.34 -5.00 -3.93
CA PRO A 129 8.00 -3.83 -4.49
C PRO A 129 7.19 -3.21 -5.63
N TRP A 130 7.16 -1.87 -5.72
CA TRP A 130 6.47 -1.15 -6.81
C TRP A 130 6.97 -1.53 -8.21
N THR A 131 8.20 -2.05 -8.31
CA THR A 131 8.76 -2.58 -9.56
C THR A 131 7.92 -3.71 -10.15
N ASP A 132 7.21 -4.49 -9.33
CA ASP A 132 6.36 -5.59 -9.80
C ASP A 132 5.11 -5.08 -10.54
N ARG A 133 4.76 -3.80 -10.36
CA ARG A 133 3.65 -3.13 -11.06
C ARG A 133 4.08 -2.38 -12.33
N ILE A 134 5.38 -2.40 -12.67
CA ILE A 134 5.85 -1.82 -13.93
C ILE A 134 5.45 -2.77 -15.06
N THR A 135 4.46 -2.37 -15.86
CA THR A 135 4.06 -3.12 -17.05
C THR A 135 5.06 -2.96 -18.17
N ASN A 136 5.09 -3.92 -19.10
CA ASN A 136 5.93 -3.84 -20.30
C ASN A 136 5.61 -2.55 -21.06
N PHE A 137 6.60 -1.67 -21.15
CA PHE A 137 6.48 -0.38 -21.83
C PHE A 137 6.93 -0.51 -23.27
N ASP A 138 5.99 -0.44 -24.20
CA ASP A 138 6.28 -0.33 -25.63
C ASP A 138 5.94 1.09 -26.09
N ILE A 139 6.84 1.70 -26.87
CA ILE A 139 6.68 3.06 -27.37
C ILE A 139 6.18 2.97 -28.81
N PRO A 140 4.93 3.36 -29.10
CA PRO A 140 4.42 3.34 -30.46
C PRO A 140 5.31 4.17 -31.41
N LYS A 141 5.50 3.65 -32.63
CA LYS A 141 6.29 4.35 -33.64
C LYS A 141 5.63 5.69 -33.98
N GLY A 142 6.37 6.78 -33.81
CA GLY A 142 5.90 8.14 -34.09
C GLY A 142 5.47 8.94 -32.87
N THR A 143 5.52 8.38 -31.66
CA THR A 143 5.25 9.14 -30.42
C THR A 143 6.32 10.24 -30.25
N PRO A 144 5.92 11.52 -30.11
CA PRO A 144 6.87 12.60 -29.87
C PRO A 144 7.67 12.35 -28.58
N TYR A 145 8.99 12.51 -28.62
CA TYR A 145 9.86 12.19 -27.48
C TYR A 145 9.46 12.89 -26.17
N HIS A 146 8.91 14.10 -26.26
CA HIS A 146 8.49 14.88 -25.09
C HIS A 146 7.19 14.38 -24.42
N THR A 147 6.46 13.45 -25.04
CA THR A 147 5.24 12.84 -24.47
C THR A 147 5.48 11.43 -23.94
N ILE A 148 6.69 10.89 -24.09
CA ILE A 148 7.04 9.54 -23.63
C ILE A 148 7.32 9.61 -22.13
N VAL A 149 6.42 9.03 -21.33
CA VAL A 149 6.63 8.84 -19.90
C VAL A 149 7.02 7.38 -19.67
N VAL A 150 8.30 7.14 -19.38
CA VAL A 150 8.78 5.80 -19.03
C VAL A 150 8.22 5.42 -17.66
N PRO A 151 7.51 4.29 -17.52
CA PRO A 151 7.02 3.85 -16.23
C PRO A 151 8.20 3.44 -15.37
N THR A 152 8.39 4.18 -14.29
CA THR A 152 9.35 3.86 -13.23
C THR A 152 8.60 3.50 -11.96
N ALA A 153 9.29 2.91 -10.98
CA ALA A 153 8.70 2.62 -9.68
C ALA A 153 8.10 3.88 -9.02
N ASP A 154 8.73 5.05 -9.21
CA ASP A 154 8.24 6.32 -8.70
C ASP A 154 6.96 6.77 -9.42
N THR A 155 6.92 6.67 -10.76
CA THR A 155 5.73 7.03 -11.55
C THR A 155 4.54 6.16 -11.19
N VAL A 156 4.71 4.83 -11.15
CA VAL A 156 3.64 3.88 -10.82
C VAL A 156 3.10 4.11 -9.41
N ARG A 157 4.00 4.32 -8.45
CA ARG A 157 3.66 4.62 -7.06
C ARG A 157 2.89 5.92 -6.91
N ASN A 158 3.36 7.00 -7.54
CA ASN A 158 2.69 8.30 -7.48
C ASN A 158 1.31 8.20 -8.14
N GLN A 159 1.23 7.61 -9.33
CA GLN A 159 -0.04 7.37 -10.03
C GLN A 159 -1.04 6.60 -9.16
N PHE A 160 -0.59 5.55 -8.48
CA PHE A 160 -1.42 4.80 -7.56
C PHE A 160 -2.02 5.69 -6.47
N VAL A 161 -1.17 6.39 -5.70
CA VAL A 161 -1.64 7.22 -4.57
C VAL A 161 -2.55 8.36 -5.05
N ILE A 162 -2.19 8.99 -6.17
CA ILE A 162 -2.97 10.06 -6.80
C ILE A 162 -4.35 9.53 -7.21
N ARG A 163 -4.39 8.43 -7.98
CA ARG A 163 -5.61 7.80 -8.47
C ARG A 163 -6.55 7.44 -7.31
N THR A 164 -6.05 6.72 -6.31
CA THR A 164 -6.82 6.27 -5.15
C THR A 164 -7.49 7.44 -4.41
N ILE A 165 -6.83 8.60 -4.32
CA ILE A 165 -7.39 9.78 -3.65
C ILE A 165 -8.39 10.52 -4.56
N ILE A 166 -8.05 10.71 -5.84
CA ILE A 166 -8.86 11.46 -6.80
C ILE A 166 -10.16 10.73 -7.14
N GLU A 167 -10.15 9.41 -7.27
CA GLU A 167 -11.36 8.62 -7.53
C GLU A 167 -12.42 8.76 -6.42
N ARG A 168 -12.02 9.19 -5.22
CA ARG A 168 -12.94 9.52 -4.11
C ARG A 168 -13.35 11.00 -4.06
N GLY A 169 -12.91 11.81 -5.01
CA GLY A 169 -13.21 13.24 -5.06
C GLY A 169 -12.42 14.07 -4.04
N TYR A 170 -11.32 13.55 -3.51
CA TYR A 170 -10.46 14.32 -2.61
C TYR A 170 -9.43 15.15 -3.38
N ASN A 171 -9.23 16.40 -2.95
CA ASN A 171 -8.21 17.28 -3.51
C ASN A 171 -6.81 16.89 -3.02
N ILE A 172 -5.83 16.99 -3.91
CA ILE A 172 -4.43 16.62 -3.68
C ILE A 172 -3.52 17.79 -4.07
N LEU A 173 -2.44 17.98 -3.30
CA LEU A 173 -1.35 18.90 -3.63
C LEU A 173 -0.06 18.10 -3.85
N ILE A 174 0.51 18.20 -5.05
CA ILE A 174 1.81 17.61 -5.38
C ILE A 174 2.84 18.74 -5.39
N SER A 175 3.79 18.70 -4.46
CA SER A 175 4.89 19.65 -4.36
C SER A 175 6.22 18.97 -4.64
N GLY A 176 7.15 19.71 -5.24
CA GLY A 176 8.50 19.24 -5.54
C GLY A 176 9.27 20.23 -6.43
N PRO A 177 10.60 20.10 -6.54
CA PRO A 177 11.43 20.97 -7.38
C PRO A 177 10.95 21.02 -8.84
N THR A 178 11.23 22.10 -9.56
CA THR A 178 10.94 22.21 -11.00
C THR A 178 11.63 21.08 -11.77
N GLY A 179 10.94 20.43 -12.70
CA GLY A 179 11.50 19.32 -13.50
C GLY A 179 11.21 17.89 -13.00
N THR A 180 10.49 17.71 -11.88
CA THR A 180 10.16 16.37 -11.34
C THR A 180 8.85 15.75 -11.86
N ALA A 181 8.50 16.01 -13.13
CA ALA A 181 7.33 15.42 -13.82
C ALA A 181 5.96 15.52 -13.08
N LYS A 182 5.76 16.53 -12.22
CA LYS A 182 4.52 16.71 -11.43
C LYS A 182 3.25 16.79 -12.28
N THR A 183 3.34 17.43 -13.45
CA THR A 183 2.21 17.58 -14.40
C THR A 183 1.96 16.33 -15.25
N ALA A 184 2.92 15.39 -15.26
CA ALA A 184 2.87 14.16 -16.05
C ALA A 184 2.64 12.90 -15.19
N SER A 185 2.47 13.06 -13.88
CA SER A 185 2.13 11.99 -12.94
C SER A 185 0.63 11.78 -12.86
#